data_AF-A0A1J9P6E1-F1
#
_entry.id   AF-A0A1J9P6E1-F1
#
_cell.length_a   1.000
_cell.length_b   1.000
_cell.length_c   1.000
_cell.angle_alpha   90.00
_cell.angle_beta   90.00
_cell.angle_gamma   90.00
#
_symmetry.space_group_name_H-M   'P 1'
#
loop_
_entity.id
_entity.type
_entity.pdbx_description
1 polymer ?
#
loop_
_entity_poly.entity_id
_entity_poly.type
_entity_poly.pdbx_seq_one_letter_code
_entity_poly.pdbx_strand_id
1 'polypeptide(L)' 'MPVPQGYLVFIVMEKVPGVSLVKFWEYDIVKRNKISASFHRSLTALLKLGARPSDCKLDNLVYDERPDTCYFVDFEDTR' A
#
# COMPACT_ATOMS: atom_id res chain seq x y z
N MET A 1 -19.90 19.89 14.54
CA MET A 1 -19.58 18.54 14.03
C MET A 1 -20.87 17.88 13.56
N PRO A 2 -20.96 17.35 12.33
CA PRO A 2 -22.22 16.93 11.75
C PRO A 2 -22.50 15.44 12.05
N VAL A 3 -22.57 15.05 13.32
CA VAL A 3 -22.98 13.68 13.68
C VAL A 3 -23.97 13.69 14.85
N PRO A 4 -25.21 14.20 14.67
CA PRO A 4 -26.23 14.13 15.71
C PRO A 4 -26.53 12.67 16.06
N GLN A 5 -26.32 12.29 17.32
CA GLN A 5 -26.58 10.95 17.87
C GLN A 5 -25.69 9.81 17.30
N GLY A 6 -24.59 10.13 16.60
CA GLY A 6 -23.64 9.12 16.11
C GLY A 6 -22.23 9.31 16.63
N TYR A 7 -21.30 8.53 16.09
CA TYR A 7 -19.89 8.56 16.44
C TYR A 7 -19.02 8.48 15.18
N LEU A 8 -17.77 8.93 15.29
CA LEU A 8 -16.73 8.75 14.26
C LEU A 8 -15.69 7.78 14.79
N VAL A 9 -15.24 6.88 13.93
CA VAL A 9 -14.12 5.97 14.20
C VAL A 9 -12.96 6.42 13.33
N PHE A 10 -11.79 6.57 13.94
CA PHE A 10 -10.55 6.87 13.24
C PHE A 10 -9.55 5.76 13.53
N ILE A 11 -8.84 5.34 12.49
CA ILE A 11 -7.66 4.48 12.63
C ILE A 11 -6.45 5.38 12.37
N VAL A 12 -5.58 5.53 13.37
CA VAL A 12 -4.32 6.26 13.22
C VAL A 12 -3.21 5.26 12.95
N MET A 13 -2.54 5.43 11.82
CA MET A 13 -1.44 4.57 11.38
C MET A 13 -0.16 5.38 11.21
N GLU A 14 0.98 4.69 11.26
CA GLU A 14 2.26 5.30 10.91
C GLU A 14 2.24 5.79 9.45
N LYS A 15 2.75 7.00 9.23
CA LYS A 15 2.95 7.51 7.87
C LYS A 15 4.17 6.83 7.25
N VAL A 16 3.95 5.95 6.29
CA VAL A 16 5.03 5.29 5.56
C VAL A 16 5.80 6.28 4.64
N PRO A 17 7.12 6.10 4.48
CA PRO A 17 7.91 6.88 3.52
C PRO A 17 7.66 6.40 2.08
N GLY A 18 8.10 7.19 1.10
CA GLY A 18 8.05 6.83 -0.31
C GLY A 18 7.00 7.59 -1.12
N VAL A 19 6.69 7.07 -2.30
CA VAL A 19 5.76 7.66 -3.27
C VAL A 19 4.66 6.69 -3.65
N SER A 20 3.45 7.22 -3.85
CA SER A 20 2.33 6.45 -4.39
C SER A 20 2.65 5.92 -5.78
N LEU A 21 2.20 4.70 -6.08
CA LEU A 21 2.40 4.04 -7.36
C LEU A 21 1.31 4.34 -8.40
N VAL A 22 0.44 5.34 -8.19
CA VAL A 22 -0.57 5.77 -9.19
C VAL A 22 0.06 6.02 -10.58
N LYS A 23 1.29 6.54 -10.62
CA LYS A 23 2.06 6.83 -11.85
C LYS A 23 3.00 5.70 -12.28
N PHE A 24 2.81 4.48 -11.78
CA PHE A 24 3.72 3.35 -12.03
C PHE A 24 4.03 3.14 -13.52
N TRP A 25 3.04 3.31 -14.39
CA TRP A 25 3.18 3.10 -15.83
C TRP A 25 4.00 4.18 -16.55
N GLU A 26 4.21 5.34 -15.92
CA GLU A 26 5.06 6.41 -16.46
C GLU A 26 6.56 6.14 -16.25
N TYR A 27 6.91 5.19 -15.37
CA TYR A 27 8.29 4.83 -15.10
C TYR A 27 8.91 3.98 -16.23
N ASP A 28 10.22 4.14 -16.41
CA ASP A 28 10.97 3.28 -17.32
C ASP A 28 10.93 1.80 -16.88
N ILE A 29 11.27 0.91 -17.81
CA ILE A 29 11.20 -0.54 -17.57
C ILE A 29 12.15 -1.00 -16.46
N VAL A 30 13.29 -0.34 -16.25
CA VAL A 30 14.28 -0.71 -15.23
C VAL A 30 13.69 -0.43 -13.85
N LYS A 31 13.12 0.75 -13.66
CA LYS A 31 12.44 1.16 -12.42
C LYS A 31 11.21 0.30 -12.16
N ARG A 32 10.38 0.03 -13.17
CA ARG A 32 9.22 -0.86 -13.02
C ARG A 32 9.62 -2.27 -12.58
N ASN A 33 10.65 -2.85 -13.18
CA ASN A 33 11.14 -4.18 -12.78
C ASN A 33 11.63 -4.20 -11.33
N LYS A 34 12.33 -3.16 -10.88
CA LYS A 34 12.76 -3.02 -9.48
C LYS A 34 11.57 -2.98 -8.53
N ILE A 35 10.58 -2.12 -8.82
CA ILE A 35 9.36 -1.99 -8.01
C ILE A 35 8.59 -3.31 -7.97
N SER A 36 8.42 -3.99 -9.10
CA SER A 36 7.73 -5.29 -9.17
C SER A 36 8.41 -6.37 -8.32
N ALA A 37 9.75 -6.40 -8.30
CA ALA A 37 10.49 -7.31 -7.44
C ALA A 37 10.28 -6.99 -5.94
N SER A 38 10.27 -5.70 -5.57
CA SER A 38 9.97 -5.26 -4.21
C SER A 38 8.53 -5.58 -3.78
N PHE A 39 7.56 -5.34 -4.68
CA PHE A 39 6.16 -5.69 -4.49
C PHE A 39 6.00 -7.18 -4.22
N HIS A 40 6.63 -8.05 -5.01
CA HIS A 40 6.52 -9.49 -4.83
C HIS A 40 7.04 -9.95 -3.45
N ARG A 41 8.18 -9.40 -2.99
CA ARG A 41 8.71 -9.70 -1.65
C ARG A 41 7.75 -9.24 -0.55
N SER A 42 7.24 -8.03 -0.68
CA SER A 42 6.35 -7.41 0.30
C SER A 42 4.99 -8.12 0.35
N LEU A 43 4.42 -8.48 -0.80
CA LEU A 43 3.21 -9.30 -0.90
C LEU A 43 3.41 -10.67 -0.26
N THR A 44 4.54 -11.32 -0.52
CA THR A 44 4.83 -12.62 0.09
C THR A 44 4.88 -12.53 1.61
N ALA A 45 5.46 -11.47 2.17
CA ALA A 45 5.47 -11.22 3.61
C ALA A 45 4.05 -11.01 4.14
N LEU A 46 3.25 -10.18 3.47
CA LEU A 46 1.86 -9.92 3.84
C LEU A 46 1.01 -11.20 3.82
N LEU A 47 1.14 -12.03 2.78
CA LEU A 47 0.40 -13.28 2.65
C LEU A 47 0.78 -14.29 3.74
N LYS A 48 2.04 -14.32 4.18
CA LYS A 48 2.49 -15.16 5.30
C LYS A 48 1.87 -14.76 6.64
N LEU A 49 1.48 -13.49 6.80
CA LEU A 49 0.76 -12.99 7.97
C LEU A 49 -0.74 -13.33 7.95
N GLY A 50 -1.21 -14.04 6.91
CA GLY A 50 -2.62 -14.40 6.75
C GLY A 50 -3.47 -13.35 6.05
N ALA A 51 -2.98 -12.11 5.93
CA ALA A 51 -3.69 -11.03 5.24
C ALA A 51 -3.87 -11.31 3.74
N ARG A 52 -5.06 -11.04 3.21
CA ARG A 52 -5.42 -11.14 1.80
C ARG A 52 -6.07 -9.83 1.34
N PRO A 53 -5.31 -8.91 0.73
CA PRO A 53 -5.87 -7.68 0.19
C PRO A 53 -6.91 -7.98 -0.89
N SER A 54 -8.08 -7.34 -0.81
CA SER A 54 -9.10 -7.43 -1.85
C SER A 54 -9.04 -6.24 -2.81
N ASP A 55 -8.71 -5.04 -2.32
CA ASP A 55 -8.61 -3.83 -3.14
C ASP A 55 -7.19 -3.62 -3.68
N CYS A 56 -6.88 -4.33 -4.77
CA CYS A 56 -5.55 -4.41 -5.37
C CYS A 56 -5.25 -3.28 -6.38
N LYS A 57 -5.53 -2.03 -6.01
CA LYS A 57 -5.26 -0.85 -6.84
C LYS A 57 -3.86 -0.27 -6.60
N LEU A 58 -3.37 0.53 -7.55
CA LEU A 58 -2.04 1.16 -7.49
C LEU A 58 -1.95 2.33 -6.51
N ASP A 59 -3.07 2.99 -6.21
CA ASP A 59 -3.17 4.02 -5.18
C ASP A 59 -2.97 3.47 -3.76
N ASN A 60 -3.33 2.21 -3.54
CA ASN A 60 -3.10 1.48 -2.28
C ASN A 60 -1.65 0.99 -2.08
N LEU A 61 -0.74 1.36 -3.00
CA LEU A 61 0.67 0.99 -2.93
C LEU A 61 1.57 2.21 -2.84
N VAL A 62 2.48 2.17 -1.87
CA VAL A 62 3.54 3.17 -1.69
C VAL A 62 4.89 2.48 -1.82
N TYR A 63 5.79 3.02 -2.63
CA TYR A 63 7.14 2.49 -2.80
C TYR A 63 8.18 3.46 -2.25
N ASP A 64 9.03 2.97 -1.35
CA ASP A 64 10.21 3.68 -0.89
C ASP A 64 11.47 3.09 -1.55
N GLU A 65 12.13 3.93 -2.37
CA GLU A 65 13.34 3.58 -3.10
C GLU A 65 14.54 3.35 -2.19
N ARG A 66 14.58 3.96 -1.00
CA ARG A 66 15.71 3.89 -0.07
C ARG A 66 15.90 2.49 0.51
N PRO A 67 14.89 1.88 1.18
CA PRO A 67 14.94 0.50 1.64
C PRO A 67 14.48 -0.50 0.57
N ASP A 68 14.11 -0.05 -0.64
CA ASP A 68 13.53 -0.88 -1.70
C ASP A 68 12.33 -1.71 -1.21
N THR A 69 11.35 -1.01 -0.62
CA THR A 69 10.18 -1.63 0.04
C THR A 69 8.86 -1.09 -0.54
N CYS A 70 7.93 -1.99 -0.83
CA CYS A 70 6.55 -1.66 -1.16
C CYS A 70 5.66 -1.82 0.06
N TYR A 71 5.03 -0.73 0.48
CA TYR A 71 4.02 -0.71 1.52
C TYR A 71 2.63 -0.87 0.91
N PHE A 72 1.81 -1.68 1.55
CA PHE A 72 0.38 -1.77 1.31
C PHE A 72 -0.30 -0.85 2.31
N VAL A 73 -1.21 -0.01 1.83
CA VAL A 73 -2.07 0.83 2.65
C VAL A 73 -3.53 0.49 2.35
N ASP A 74 -4.43 1.10 3.10
CA ASP A 74 -5.87 0.97 2.90
C ASP A 74 -6.38 -0.49 3.01
N PHE A 75 -6.36 -1.01 4.24
CA PHE A 75 -6.70 -2.40 4.54
C PHE A 75 -8.20 -2.64 4.79
N GLU A 76 -9.08 -1.68 4.44
CA GLU A 76 -10.50 -1.73 4.82
C GLU A 76 -11.24 -3.00 4.34
N ASP A 77 -10.82 -3.58 3.21
CA ASP A 77 -11.40 -4.79 2.62
C ASP A 77 -10.52 -6.05 2.73
N THR A 78 -9.56 -6.07 3.67
CA THR A 78 -8.62 -7.20 3.83
C THR A 78 -9.26 -8.36 4.60
N ARG A 79 -9.05 -9.59 4.13
CA ARG A 79 -9.45 -10.83 4.81
C ARG A 79 -8.30 -11.53 5.52
#